data_AF-A0A956C6J3-F1
#
_entry.id   AF-A0A956C6J3-F1
#
_cell.length_a   1.000
_cell.length_b   1.000
_cell.length_c   1.000
_cell.angle_alpha   90.00
_cell.angle_beta   90.00
_cell.angle_gamma   90.00
#
_symmetry.space_group_name_H-M   'P 1'
#
loop_
_entity.id
_entity.type
_entity.pdbx_description
1 polymer ?
#
loop_
_entity_poly.entity_id
_entity_poly.type
_entity_poly.pdbx_seq_one_letter_code
_entity_poly.pdbx_strand_id
1 'polypeptide(L)'
;MRITAPGSGLLVCLALVVGACVQEAPPPQQPQPAWQPAPPPAAARCADGPPMCSQDRRLIIQCQRGAWITVRTCLGPQGCGMSQGALMCDTSVANPGDPCGPDGSSGCTPDGRASTVCRGGRAAIASTCRGSKGCSVTSGVACDHSVAAPGDPCDEQNGIACSTDRKTMLRCAGPVFVVAEACRNACLSAGGRVLCQ
;
A
#
# COMPACT_ATOMS: atom_id res chain seq x y z
N MET A 1 -0.59 -48.51 -35.42
CA MET A 1 -1.21 -48.73 -34.09
C MET A 1 -1.89 -47.42 -33.71
N ARG A 2 -3.22 -47.26 -33.82
CA ARG A 2 -4.26 -47.60 -32.80
C ARG A 2 -3.81 -47.05 -31.42
N ILE A 3 -4.52 -46.19 -30.69
CA ILE A 3 -5.96 -46.16 -30.33
C ILE A 3 -6.40 -44.74 -29.84
N THR A 4 -7.68 -44.44 -30.09
CA THR A 4 -8.67 -43.43 -29.59
C THR A 4 -8.60 -43.06 -28.08
N ALA A 5 -9.23 -42.02 -27.50
CA ALA A 5 -10.53 -41.36 -27.77
C ALA A 5 -10.67 -39.98 -27.03
N PRO A 6 -11.73 -39.19 -27.33
CA PRO A 6 -11.99 -37.82 -26.89
C PRO A 6 -13.04 -37.69 -25.75
N GLY A 7 -12.99 -36.59 -25.00
CA GLY A 7 -13.93 -36.26 -23.92
C GLY A 7 -15.22 -35.61 -24.42
N SER A 8 -16.30 -36.41 -24.41
CA SER A 8 -17.67 -36.11 -23.97
C SER A 8 -18.24 -34.70 -24.20
N GLY A 9 -18.64 -34.40 -25.44
CA GLY A 9 -19.73 -33.46 -25.71
C GLY A 9 -21.05 -34.23 -25.81
N LEU A 10 -22.01 -33.95 -24.93
CA LEU A 10 -23.37 -34.48 -25.04
C LEU A 10 -24.02 -33.95 -26.33
N LEU A 11 -24.21 -34.82 -27.32
CA LEU A 11 -25.08 -34.59 -28.46
C LEU A 11 -26.53 -34.86 -28.02
N VAL A 12 -27.35 -33.80 -27.96
CA VAL A 12 -28.80 -33.93 -28.03
C VAL A 12 -29.20 -33.62 -29.46
N CYS A 13 -29.39 -34.67 -30.28
CA CYS A 13 -30.02 -34.56 -31.58
C CYS A 13 -31.54 -34.64 -31.41
N LEU A 14 -32.23 -33.51 -31.52
CA LEU A 14 -33.64 -33.48 -31.88
C LEU A 14 -33.75 -33.07 -33.36
N ALA A 15 -34.41 -33.93 -34.12
CA ALA A 15 -34.62 -33.79 -35.55
C ALA A 15 -35.84 -32.90 -35.87
N LEU A 16 -35.79 -32.30 -37.06
CA LEU A 16 -36.90 -31.80 -37.89
C LEU A 16 -37.53 -30.45 -37.51
N VAL A 17 -36.94 -29.35 -37.99
CA VAL A 17 -37.64 -28.27 -38.71
C VAL A 17 -36.65 -27.62 -39.67
N VAL A 18 -37.06 -27.38 -40.92
CA VAL A 18 -36.31 -26.63 -41.93
C VAL A 18 -36.22 -25.17 -41.45
N GLY A 19 -35.08 -24.79 -40.88
CA GLY A 19 -34.84 -23.44 -40.37
C GLY A 19 -33.36 -23.14 -40.44
N ALA A 20 -33.00 -22.12 -41.20
CA ALA A 20 -31.62 -21.65 -41.33
C ALA A 20 -31.01 -21.43 -39.94
N CYS A 21 -29.85 -22.04 -39.69
CA CYS A 21 -29.03 -21.71 -38.53
C CYS A 21 -28.51 -20.27 -38.71
N VAL A 22 -29.23 -19.29 -38.17
CA VAL A 22 -28.69 -17.93 -38.02
C VAL A 22 -27.68 -18.01 -36.87
N GLN A 23 -26.39 -17.98 -37.21
CA GLN A 23 -25.35 -17.73 -36.22
C GLN A 23 -25.53 -16.28 -35.75
N GLU A 24 -26.04 -16.13 -34.53
CA GLU A 24 -26.10 -14.83 -33.88
C GLU A 24 -24.65 -14.38 -33.66
N ALA A 25 -24.23 -13.39 -34.45
CA ALA A 25 -22.93 -12.78 -34.28
C ALA A 25 -22.82 -12.26 -32.84
N PRO A 26 -21.66 -12.42 -32.17
CA PRO A 26 -21.46 -11.82 -30.86
C PRO A 26 -21.79 -10.33 -30.96
N PRO A 27 -22.55 -9.78 -29.99
CA PRO A 27 -22.96 -8.39 -30.04
C PRO A 27 -21.72 -7.51 -30.22
N PRO A 28 -21.79 -6.45 -31.04
CA PRO A 28 -20.66 -5.58 -31.27
C PRO A 28 -20.11 -5.13 -29.93
N GLN A 29 -18.84 -5.45 -29.66
CA GLN A 29 -18.15 -4.99 -28.47
C GLN A 29 -18.23 -3.46 -28.48
N GLN A 30 -19.00 -2.91 -27.54
CA GLN A 30 -19.13 -1.47 -27.41
C GLN A 30 -17.72 -0.90 -27.20
N PRO A 31 -17.32 0.16 -27.93
CA PRO A 31 -16.03 0.80 -27.71
C PRO A 31 -15.91 1.15 -26.23
N GLN A 32 -14.79 0.75 -25.60
CA GLN A 32 -14.53 1.12 -24.22
C GLN A 32 -14.67 2.64 -24.10
N PRO A 33 -15.48 3.17 -23.16
CA PRO A 33 -15.71 4.59 -23.07
C PRO A 33 -14.37 5.28 -22.82
N ALA A 34 -14.05 6.21 -23.71
CA ALA A 34 -12.97 7.16 -23.50
C ALA A 34 -13.19 7.82 -22.14
N TRP A 35 -12.15 7.75 -21.29
CA TRP A 35 -11.99 8.45 -20.01
C TRP A 35 -13.09 9.48 -19.70
N GLN A 36 -14.03 9.12 -18.82
CA GLN A 36 -14.96 10.10 -18.27
C GLN A 36 -14.34 10.76 -17.03
N PRO A 37 -14.18 12.10 -17.02
CA PRO A 37 -13.65 12.81 -15.86
C PRO A 37 -14.80 13.18 -14.91
N ALA A 38 -15.06 12.34 -13.91
CA ALA A 38 -15.46 12.71 -12.55
C ALA A 38 -15.92 11.44 -11.78
N PRO A 39 -15.35 11.12 -10.60
CA PRO A 39 -16.04 10.33 -9.60
C PRO A 39 -17.25 11.15 -9.14
N PRO A 40 -18.46 10.58 -9.19
CA PRO A 40 -19.63 11.27 -8.70
C PRO A 40 -19.55 11.44 -7.17
N PRO A 41 -20.29 12.40 -6.57
CA PRO A 41 -20.28 12.62 -5.12
C PRO A 41 -20.55 11.30 -4.37
N ALA A 42 -20.04 11.18 -3.15
CA ALA A 42 -19.98 9.96 -2.32
C ALA A 42 -21.30 9.19 -2.09
N ALA A 43 -22.42 9.65 -2.65
CA ALA A 43 -23.74 9.03 -2.59
C ALA A 43 -24.29 8.56 -3.96
N ALA A 44 -23.57 8.74 -5.07
CA ALA A 44 -24.04 8.27 -6.37
C ALA A 44 -23.78 6.77 -6.55
N ARG A 45 -24.84 6.04 -6.90
CA ARG A 45 -24.74 4.66 -7.35
C ARG A 45 -23.78 4.58 -8.54
N CYS A 46 -22.86 3.63 -8.50
CA CYS A 46 -21.90 3.38 -9.58
C CYS A 46 -22.14 1.99 -10.21
N ALA A 47 -21.54 1.72 -11.36
CA ALA A 47 -21.51 0.39 -11.96
C ALA A 47 -20.21 -0.30 -11.56
N ASP A 48 -20.29 -1.60 -11.23
CA ASP A 48 -19.12 -2.40 -10.90
C ASP A 48 -18.09 -2.34 -12.04
N GLY A 49 -16.81 -2.21 -11.68
CA GLY A 49 -15.75 -1.98 -12.66
C GLY A 49 -14.35 -2.18 -12.10
N PRO A 50 -13.31 -2.03 -12.94
CA PRO A 50 -11.93 -2.08 -12.48
C PRO A 50 -11.61 -0.90 -11.53
N PRO A 51 -10.57 -1.02 -10.70
CA PRO A 51 -10.11 0.09 -9.87
C PRO A 51 -9.64 1.26 -10.75
N MET A 52 -9.89 2.48 -10.28
CA MET A 52 -9.52 3.72 -10.96
C MET A 52 -8.95 4.74 -9.97
N CYS A 53 -8.20 5.69 -10.49
CA CYS A 53 -7.70 6.81 -9.71
C CYS A 53 -8.84 7.82 -9.44
N SER A 54 -8.98 8.28 -8.20
CA SER A 54 -9.90 9.35 -7.83
C SER A 54 -9.51 10.67 -8.48
N GLN A 55 -10.44 11.62 -8.55
CA GLN A 55 -10.21 12.92 -9.19
C GLN A 55 -9.14 13.76 -8.50
N ASP A 56 -9.10 13.71 -7.17
CA ASP A 56 -8.08 14.35 -6.36
C ASP A 56 -6.74 13.60 -6.41
N ARG A 57 -6.70 12.45 -7.11
CA ARG A 57 -5.57 11.53 -7.24
C ARG A 57 -5.05 10.97 -5.92
N ARG A 58 -5.82 11.06 -4.84
CA ARG A 58 -5.39 10.61 -3.51
C ARG A 58 -5.84 9.19 -3.18
N LEU A 59 -6.74 8.61 -3.96
CA LEU A 59 -7.34 7.30 -3.71
C LEU A 59 -7.36 6.48 -4.99
N ILE A 60 -7.11 5.18 -4.86
CA ILE A 60 -7.61 4.21 -5.81
C ILE A 60 -8.96 3.72 -5.29
N ILE A 61 -9.99 3.94 -6.08
CA ILE A 61 -11.37 3.56 -5.78
C ILE A 61 -11.84 2.49 -6.74
N GLN A 62 -12.75 1.65 -6.29
CA GLN A 62 -13.43 0.67 -7.13
C GLN A 62 -14.91 0.70 -6.82
N CYS A 63 -15.75 0.64 -7.84
CA CYS A 63 -17.17 0.40 -7.60
C CYS A 63 -17.40 -1.08 -7.34
N GLN A 64 -18.03 -1.40 -6.22
CA GLN A 64 -18.47 -2.73 -5.88
C GLN A 64 -19.89 -2.69 -5.30
N ARG A 65 -20.80 -3.47 -5.89
CA ARG A 65 -22.21 -3.57 -5.50
C ARG A 65 -22.88 -2.20 -5.46
N GLY A 66 -22.54 -1.34 -6.42
CA GLY A 66 -23.11 0.00 -6.54
C GLY A 66 -22.58 1.04 -5.55
N ALA A 67 -21.53 0.72 -4.79
CA ALA A 67 -20.87 1.63 -3.86
C ALA A 67 -19.39 1.79 -4.21
N TRP A 68 -18.88 3.02 -4.09
CA TRP A 68 -17.44 3.28 -4.17
C TRP A 68 -16.75 2.79 -2.92
N ILE A 69 -15.79 1.88 -3.08
CA ILE A 69 -14.88 1.46 -2.02
C ILE A 69 -13.49 1.99 -2.27
N THR A 70 -12.78 2.35 -1.20
CA THR A 70 -11.36 2.70 -1.28
C THR A 70 -10.52 1.43 -1.27
N VAL A 71 -9.81 1.17 -2.36
CA VAL A 71 -8.90 0.04 -2.50
C VAL A 71 -7.53 0.39 -1.90
N ARG A 72 -7.06 1.63 -2.08
CA ARG A 72 -5.76 2.10 -1.59
C ARG A 72 -5.71 3.61 -1.46
N THR A 73 -4.94 4.15 -0.52
CA THR A 73 -4.59 5.59 -0.46
C THR A 73 -3.25 5.84 -1.16
N CYS A 74 -3.15 6.98 -1.86
CA CYS A 74 -1.99 7.42 -2.63
C CYS A 74 -1.65 8.84 -2.20
N LEU A 75 -1.15 8.98 -0.97
CA LEU A 75 -0.93 10.28 -0.35
C LEU A 75 0.42 10.90 -0.72
N GLY A 76 1.29 10.14 -1.39
CA GLY A 76 2.56 10.66 -1.87
C GLY A 76 2.37 11.76 -2.91
N PRO A 77 3.40 12.60 -3.15
CA PRO A 77 3.30 13.77 -4.02
C PRO A 77 2.83 13.48 -5.45
N GLN A 78 3.09 12.28 -5.98
CA GLN A 78 2.65 11.89 -7.32
C GLN A 78 1.21 11.34 -7.35
N GLY A 79 0.58 11.11 -6.21
CA GLY A 79 -0.77 10.54 -6.12
C GLY A 79 -0.92 9.23 -6.88
N CYS A 80 -2.12 8.94 -7.37
CA CYS A 80 -2.36 7.90 -8.36
C CYS A 80 -2.43 8.45 -9.79
N GLY A 81 -2.28 7.56 -10.76
CA GLY A 81 -2.41 7.86 -12.18
C GLY A 81 -2.11 6.64 -13.05
N MET A 82 -2.34 6.74 -14.35
CA MET A 82 -1.92 5.70 -15.29
C MET A 82 -0.48 5.94 -15.73
N SER A 83 0.36 4.91 -15.66
CA SER A 83 1.69 4.89 -16.26
C SER A 83 1.89 3.57 -17.00
N GLN A 84 2.31 3.63 -18.26
CA GLN A 84 2.55 2.44 -19.09
C GLN A 84 1.38 1.44 -19.12
N GLY A 85 0.14 1.95 -19.10
CA GLY A 85 -1.07 1.11 -19.10
C GLY A 85 -1.43 0.50 -17.73
N ALA A 86 -0.68 0.78 -16.68
CA ALA A 86 -0.95 0.32 -15.32
C ALA A 86 -1.38 1.47 -14.40
N LEU A 87 -2.27 1.17 -13.46
CA LEU A 87 -2.68 2.09 -12.40
C LEU A 87 -1.59 2.16 -11.32
N MET A 88 -0.89 3.27 -11.28
CA MET A 88 0.18 3.56 -10.31
C MET A 88 -0.37 4.32 -9.11
N CYS A 89 0.32 4.18 -7.98
CA CYS A 89 0.02 4.85 -6.73
C CYS A 89 1.32 5.18 -6.02
N ASP A 90 1.50 6.44 -5.67
CA ASP A 90 2.60 6.89 -4.83
C ASP A 90 2.30 6.56 -3.36
N THR A 91 2.91 5.47 -2.90
CA THR A 91 2.79 4.96 -1.53
C THR A 91 3.88 5.51 -0.60
N SER A 92 4.64 6.53 -1.02
CA SER A 92 5.69 7.14 -0.19
C SER A 92 5.14 7.78 1.08
N VAL A 93 3.84 8.10 1.12
CA VAL A 93 3.14 8.64 2.28
C VAL A 93 1.88 7.81 2.56
N ALA A 94 1.66 7.46 3.83
CA ALA A 94 0.46 6.74 4.28
C ALA A 94 0.09 7.12 5.72
N ASN A 95 -1.21 7.18 6.02
CA ASN A 95 -1.66 7.27 7.41
C ASN A 95 -1.75 5.87 8.03
N PRO A 96 -1.54 5.73 9.34
CA PRO A 96 -1.84 4.49 10.05
C PRO A 96 -3.31 4.10 9.86
N GLY A 97 -3.55 2.83 9.55
CA GLY A 97 -4.87 2.27 9.27
C GLY A 97 -5.34 2.43 7.83
N ASP A 98 -4.63 3.18 6.98
CA ASP A 98 -4.99 3.29 5.56
C ASP A 98 -4.94 1.91 4.87
N PRO A 99 -5.84 1.63 3.91
CA PRO A 99 -5.70 0.49 3.03
C PRO A 99 -4.43 0.64 2.18
N CYS A 100 -3.59 -0.39 2.19
CA CYS A 100 -2.30 -0.40 1.51
C CYS A 100 -2.05 -1.71 0.78
N GLY A 101 -1.03 -1.71 -0.07
CA GLY A 101 -0.55 -2.92 -0.73
C GLY A 101 0.55 -2.62 -1.75
N PRO A 102 1.44 -3.60 -2.02
CA PRO A 102 1.49 -4.94 -1.42
C PRO A 102 1.95 -4.93 0.05
N ASP A 103 1.69 -6.00 0.81
CA ASP A 103 2.24 -6.16 2.16
C ASP A 103 3.77 -6.00 2.15
N GLY A 104 4.31 -5.34 3.18
CA GLY A 104 5.71 -4.92 3.24
C GLY A 104 6.03 -3.59 2.54
N SER A 105 5.14 -3.03 1.72
CA SER A 105 5.33 -1.70 1.16
C SER A 105 5.48 -0.67 2.29
N SER A 106 6.48 0.19 2.21
CA SER A 106 6.78 1.14 3.28
C SER A 106 6.68 2.58 2.80
N GLY A 107 6.37 3.49 3.72
CA GLY A 107 6.30 4.92 3.47
C GLY A 107 6.55 5.71 4.75
N CYS A 108 6.22 6.99 4.71
CA CYS A 108 6.25 7.88 5.88
C CYS A 108 4.83 8.33 6.25
N THR A 109 4.64 8.72 7.50
CA THR A 109 3.45 9.49 7.88
C THR A 109 3.48 10.88 7.23
N PRO A 110 2.32 11.53 7.00
CA PRO A 110 2.28 12.84 6.34
C PRO A 110 3.06 13.94 7.08
N ASP A 111 3.21 13.82 8.40
CA ASP A 111 4.00 14.74 9.23
C ASP A 111 5.51 14.42 9.24
N GLY A 112 5.93 13.34 8.57
CA GLY A 112 7.31 12.88 8.51
C GLY A 112 7.85 12.39 9.86
N ARG A 113 7.01 12.06 10.84
CA ARG A 113 7.46 11.67 12.19
C ARG A 113 7.54 10.16 12.43
N ALA A 114 7.04 9.35 11.51
CA ALA A 114 7.15 7.90 11.60
C ALA A 114 7.22 7.26 10.22
N SER A 115 7.85 6.08 10.16
CA SER A 115 7.76 5.18 9.01
C SER A 115 6.52 4.30 9.15
N THR A 116 5.93 3.96 8.02
CA THR A 116 4.82 3.03 7.92
C THR A 116 5.22 1.81 7.12
N VAL A 117 4.58 0.68 7.42
CA VAL A 117 4.71 -0.57 6.65
C VAL A 117 3.33 -1.19 6.48
N CYS A 118 3.06 -1.72 5.30
CA CYS A 118 1.82 -2.42 5.03
C CYS A 118 1.82 -3.80 5.69
N ARG A 119 0.83 -4.07 6.55
CA ARG A 119 0.66 -5.36 7.23
C ARG A 119 -0.81 -5.76 7.19
N GLY A 120 -1.12 -6.89 6.57
CA GLY A 120 -2.50 -7.37 6.44
C GLY A 120 -3.38 -6.40 5.65
N GLY A 121 -2.81 -5.73 4.65
CA GLY A 121 -3.52 -4.73 3.83
C GLY A 121 -3.88 -3.44 4.58
N ARG A 122 -3.22 -3.16 5.72
CA ARG A 122 -3.36 -1.91 6.48
C ARG A 122 -1.99 -1.33 6.81
N ALA A 123 -1.84 -0.02 6.63
CA ALA A 123 -0.61 0.67 6.99
C ALA A 123 -0.47 0.67 8.52
N ALA A 124 0.62 0.14 9.03
CA ALA A 124 0.97 0.16 10.44
C ALA A 124 2.21 1.04 10.65
N ILE A 125 2.34 1.66 11.82
CA ILE A 125 3.60 2.31 12.20
C ILE A 125 4.67 1.21 12.31
N ALA A 126 5.74 1.36 11.53
CA ALA A 126 6.90 0.49 11.61
C ALA A 126 7.86 1.00 12.69
N SER A 127 8.20 2.29 12.63
CA SER A 127 9.07 2.94 13.58
C SER A 127 8.75 4.43 13.76
N THR A 128 9.02 4.98 14.95
CA THR A 128 9.02 6.44 15.14
C THR A 128 10.36 7.05 14.73
N CYS A 129 10.31 8.13 13.94
CA CYS A 129 11.48 8.84 13.43
C CYS A 129 11.64 10.16 14.20
N ARG A 130 12.05 10.11 15.47
CA ARG A 130 12.09 11.30 16.35
C ARG A 130 13.33 12.16 16.14
N GLY A 131 14.34 11.68 15.44
CA GLY A 131 15.50 12.48 15.10
C GLY A 131 15.13 13.67 14.21
N SER A 132 16.00 14.67 14.14
CA SER A 132 15.69 15.94 13.48
C SER A 132 15.45 15.83 11.97
N LYS A 133 15.94 14.77 11.32
CA LYS A 133 15.68 14.51 9.90
C LYS A 133 14.34 13.82 9.65
N GLY A 134 13.69 13.29 10.69
CA GLY A 134 12.41 12.60 10.58
C GLY A 134 12.44 11.39 9.65
N CYS A 135 11.32 11.14 8.98
CA CYS A 135 11.12 10.14 7.95
C CYS A 135 11.20 10.78 6.57
N SER A 136 11.87 10.11 5.63
CA SER A 136 11.90 10.52 4.22
C SER A 136 11.91 9.32 3.29
N VAL A 137 11.39 9.49 2.07
CA VAL A 137 11.44 8.47 1.02
C VAL A 137 12.32 8.97 -0.11
N THR A 138 13.45 8.29 -0.34
CA THR A 138 14.36 8.57 -1.46
C THR A 138 14.50 7.33 -2.34
N SER A 139 15.55 6.52 -2.16
CA SER A 139 15.65 5.17 -2.75
C SER A 139 14.95 4.10 -1.91
N GLY A 140 14.53 4.47 -0.71
CA GLY A 140 13.79 3.68 0.26
C GLY A 140 13.30 4.59 1.39
N VAL A 141 12.64 3.99 2.39
CA VAL A 141 12.23 4.73 3.60
C VAL A 141 13.45 4.88 4.51
N ALA A 142 13.86 6.13 4.75
CA ALA A 142 14.89 6.48 5.71
C ALA A 142 14.22 7.11 6.93
N CYS A 143 14.51 6.56 8.11
CA CYS A 143 13.97 7.01 9.39
C CYS A 143 15.11 7.41 10.33
N ASP A 144 15.07 8.63 10.87
CA ASP A 144 16.07 9.11 11.80
C ASP A 144 15.85 8.56 13.22
N HIS A 145 16.51 7.44 13.52
CA HIS A 145 16.51 6.77 14.82
C HIS A 145 17.51 7.34 15.82
N SER A 146 18.13 8.50 15.55
CA SER A 146 19.12 9.08 16.47
C SER A 146 18.57 9.35 17.88
N VAL A 147 17.25 9.51 17.99
CA VAL A 147 16.51 9.67 19.24
C VAL A 147 15.27 8.77 19.22
N ALA A 148 14.96 8.18 20.36
CA ALA A 148 13.73 7.42 20.62
C ALA A 148 13.31 7.57 22.09
N ALA A 149 12.13 7.07 22.42
CA ALA A 149 11.65 6.87 23.79
C ALA A 149 11.48 5.37 24.07
N PRO A 150 11.61 4.93 25.33
CA PRO A 150 11.24 3.56 25.70
C PRO A 150 9.79 3.26 25.30
N GLY A 151 9.57 2.11 24.68
CA GLY A 151 8.27 1.69 24.16
C GLY A 151 7.92 2.20 22.76
N ASP A 152 8.73 3.09 22.17
CA ASP A 152 8.55 3.47 20.78
C ASP A 152 8.67 2.25 19.86
N PRO A 153 7.82 2.12 18.83
CA PRO A 153 7.94 1.05 17.85
C PRO A 153 9.26 1.16 17.07
N CYS A 154 9.82 0.01 16.75
CA CYS A 154 11.02 -0.12 15.92
C CYS A 154 10.96 -1.40 15.07
N ASP A 155 11.59 -1.37 13.90
CA ASP A 155 11.66 -2.48 12.94
C ASP A 155 13.10 -2.96 12.66
N GLU A 156 14.11 -2.15 12.97
CA GLU A 156 15.52 -2.54 12.90
C GLU A 156 15.99 -3.18 14.21
N GLN A 157 16.10 -4.51 14.23
CA GLN A 157 16.56 -5.23 15.41
C GLN A 157 17.97 -4.79 15.84
N ASN A 158 18.15 -4.60 17.14
CA ASN A 158 19.36 -4.02 17.73
C ASN A 158 19.67 -2.59 17.26
N GLY A 159 18.77 -1.91 16.54
CA GLY A 159 18.88 -0.49 16.25
C GLY A 159 19.07 0.31 17.54
N ILE A 160 20.01 1.25 17.54
CA ILE A 160 20.39 2.02 18.73
C ILE A 160 19.92 3.46 18.58
N ALA A 161 19.37 3.99 19.66
CA ALA A 161 18.91 5.37 19.75
C ALA A 161 19.32 5.98 21.10
N CYS A 162 19.43 7.31 21.16
CA CYS A 162 19.45 7.99 22.45
C CYS A 162 18.03 8.17 22.98
N SER A 163 17.85 8.13 24.29
CA SER A 163 16.62 8.63 24.90
C SER A 163 16.40 10.11 24.58
N THR A 164 15.15 10.56 24.64
CA THR A 164 14.75 11.96 24.39
C THR A 164 15.46 12.97 25.29
N ASP A 165 15.81 12.57 26.51
CA ASP A 165 16.58 13.39 27.47
C ASP A 165 18.10 13.27 27.30
N ARG A 166 18.57 12.47 26.32
CA ARG A 166 19.99 12.22 26.02
C ARG A 166 20.79 11.62 27.19
N LYS A 167 20.15 10.90 28.11
CA LYS A 167 20.84 10.27 29.26
C LYS A 167 21.00 8.76 29.14
N THR A 168 20.29 8.13 28.23
CA THR A 168 20.17 6.66 28.17
C THR A 168 20.38 6.21 26.73
N MET A 169 21.11 5.11 26.55
CA MET A 169 21.13 4.39 25.29
C MET A 169 19.95 3.42 25.26
N LEU A 170 19.21 3.44 24.17
CA LEU A 170 18.09 2.55 23.89
C LEU A 170 18.49 1.57 22.79
N ARG A 171 17.94 0.36 22.84
CA ARG A 171 18.09 -0.65 21.81
C ARG A 171 16.72 -1.17 21.39
N CYS A 172 16.51 -1.34 20.09
CA CYS A 172 15.34 -2.05 19.58
C CYS A 172 15.42 -3.53 19.97
N ALA A 173 14.46 -3.99 20.76
CA ALA A 173 14.36 -5.39 21.19
C ALA A 173 12.92 -5.86 20.99
N GLY A 174 12.72 -6.76 20.01
CA GLY A 174 11.39 -7.17 19.61
C GLY A 174 10.74 -6.07 18.76
N PRO A 175 9.51 -5.60 19.09
CA PRO A 175 8.84 -4.56 18.31
C PRO A 175 9.06 -3.13 18.82
N VAL A 176 9.83 -2.94 19.91
CA VAL A 176 9.97 -1.64 20.57
C VAL A 176 11.38 -1.35 21.07
N PHE A 177 11.69 -0.06 21.21
CA PHE A 177 12.90 0.40 21.91
C PHE A 177 12.78 0.13 23.42
N VAL A 178 13.81 -0.50 23.98
CA VAL A 178 13.98 -0.72 25.42
C VAL A 178 15.25 -0.04 25.91
N VAL A 179 15.34 0.22 27.21
CA VAL A 179 16.57 0.73 27.82
C VAL A 179 17.67 -0.31 27.70
N ALA A 180 18.81 0.06 27.10
CA ALA A 180 20.00 -0.77 27.02
C ALA A 180 20.94 -0.46 28.19
N GLU A 181 21.28 0.81 28.38
CA GLU A 181 22.11 1.27 29.50
C GLU A 181 21.93 2.77 29.78
N ALA A 182 22.15 3.18 31.02
CA ALA A 182 22.25 4.59 31.37
C ALA A 182 23.67 5.09 31.07
N CYS A 183 23.79 6.21 30.36
CA CYS A 183 25.09 6.83 30.10
C CYS A 183 25.57 7.58 31.34
N ARG A 184 26.89 7.59 31.57
CA ARG A 184 27.49 8.29 32.73
C ARG A 184 27.27 9.80 32.63
N ASN A 185 27.51 10.35 31.44
CA ASN A 185 27.42 11.79 31.18
C ASN A 185 26.28 12.09 30.21
N ALA A 186 26.36 11.52 29.00
CA ALA A 186 25.40 11.80 27.94
C ALA A 186 25.37 10.68 26.89
N CYS A 187 24.23 10.55 26.23
CA CYS A 187 24.07 9.80 25.00
C CYS A 187 24.22 10.75 23.81
N LEU A 188 25.19 10.49 22.94
CA LEU A 188 25.43 11.27 21.74
C LEU A 188 25.02 10.51 20.49
N SER A 189 24.37 11.21 19.56
CA SER A 189 24.06 10.67 18.23
C SER A 189 24.71 11.55 17.15
N ALA A 190 25.67 11.02 16.41
CA ALA A 190 26.34 11.75 15.32
C ALA A 190 26.72 10.79 14.18
N GLY A 191 26.45 11.19 12.94
CA GLY A 191 26.84 10.42 11.76
C GLY A 191 26.29 8.99 11.71
N GLY A 192 25.07 8.76 12.22
CA GLY A 192 24.46 7.43 12.29
C GLY A 192 25.01 6.52 13.40
N ARG A 193 25.86 7.06 14.29
CA ARG A 193 26.39 6.33 15.45
C ARG A 193 25.78 6.89 16.73
N VAL A 194 25.51 6.01 17.67
CA VAL A 194 25.04 6.35 19.02
C VAL A 194 26.02 5.79 20.04
N LEU A 195 26.45 6.62 20.99
CA LEU A 195 27.48 6.28 21.98
C LEU A 195 27.16 6.92 23.33
N CYS A 196 27.42 6.19 24.41
CA CYS A 196 27.47 6.77 25.75
C CYS A 196 28.85 7.40 26.03
N GLN A 197 28.83 8.60 26.61
CA GLN A 197 29.98 9.27 27.22
C GLN A 197 29.92 9.19 28.74
#